data_AF-A0A661EB47-F1
#
_entry.id   AF-A0A661EB47-F1
#
_cell.length_a   1.000
_cell.length_b   1.000
_cell.length_c   1.000
_cell.angle_alpha   90.00
_cell.angle_beta   90.00
_cell.angle_gamma   90.00
#
_symmetry.space_group_name_H-M   'P 1'
#
loop_
_entity.id
_entity.type
_entity.pdbx_description
1 polymer ?
#
loop_
_entity_poly.entity_id
_entity_poly.type
_entity_poly.pdbx_seq_one_letter_code
_entity_poly.pdbx_strand_id
1 'polypeptide(L)'
;MSLTTPLREGLGGGNNTPVIKELQGLNVSLVSGANANTKIDIAAIRSDDTVISAVNNDAGTLTDVTSTITINALNAAGTLTAVSAVDTDVFVVNGVTYTISTAGGDKYTEVQVGGDDTIMAASMVAAINGYEGSHDGADAVVATSALGVVTITAKVQGAAGNAITIASVDSTITASAATLENGSDTGGIQSSGATDQLLVHWFNKQ
;
A
#
# COMPACT_ATOMS: atom_id res chain seq x y z
N MET A 1 51.18 13.79 32.34
CA MET A 1 50.22 14.91 32.23
C MET A 1 49.37 14.63 31.00
N SER A 2 48.18 14.05 31.17
CA SER A 2 47.33 13.62 30.05
C SER A 2 46.52 14.83 29.58
N LEU A 3 46.75 15.27 28.34
CA LEU A 3 45.96 16.32 27.71
C LEU A 3 44.82 15.66 26.95
N THR A 4 43.65 15.58 27.58
CA THR A 4 42.40 15.18 26.92
C THR A 4 41.66 16.46 26.56
N THR A 5 41.90 17.00 25.36
CA THR A 5 41.09 18.10 24.82
C THR A 5 39.78 17.48 24.31
N PRO A 6 38.60 17.84 24.85
CA PRO A 6 37.34 17.42 24.27
C PRO A 6 37.20 18.05 22.88
N LEU A 7 36.72 17.25 21.92
CA LEU A 7 36.26 17.75 20.63
C LEU A 7 35.20 18.82 20.88
N ARG A 8 35.59 20.09 20.69
CA ARG A 8 34.69 21.23 20.74
C ARG A 8 33.97 21.29 19.42
N GLU A 9 32.79 20.68 19.35
CA GLU A 9 31.85 20.95 18.28
C GLU A 9 31.45 22.43 18.36
N GLY A 10 31.90 23.21 17.38
CA GLY A 10 31.47 24.58 17.19
C GLY A 10 30.00 24.59 16.77
N LEU A 11 29.09 24.57 17.74
CA LEU A 11 27.66 24.77 17.53
C LEU A 11 27.41 26.25 17.19
N GLY A 12 27.51 26.57 15.90
CA GLY A 12 26.67 27.63 15.34
C GLY A 12 25.22 27.19 15.54
N GLY A 13 24.39 28.06 16.12
CA GLY A 13 23.04 27.76 16.63
C GLY A 13 21.97 27.41 15.58
N GLY A 14 22.23 26.41 14.75
CA GLY A 14 21.21 25.63 14.07
C GLY A 14 20.84 24.46 14.97
N ASN A 15 19.55 24.22 15.16
CA ASN A 15 19.08 23.01 15.83
C ASN A 15 19.48 21.83 14.93
N ASN A 16 20.62 21.19 15.17
CA ASN A 16 21.13 20.06 14.36
C ASN A 16 20.34 18.76 14.62
N THR A 17 19.41 18.79 15.57
CA THR A 17 18.54 17.66 15.93
C THR A 17 17.80 17.05 14.73
N PRO A 18 17.22 17.82 13.78
CA PRO A 18 16.58 17.25 12.58
C PRO A 18 17.59 16.57 11.66
N VAL A 19 18.76 17.18 11.42
CA VAL A 19 19.81 16.62 10.55
C VAL A 19 20.38 15.32 11.14
N ILE A 20 20.56 15.26 12.47
CA ILE A 20 21.00 14.05 13.17
C ILE A 20 19.93 12.95 13.12
N LYS A 21 18.65 13.31 13.27
CA LYS A 21 17.53 12.36 13.14
C LYS A 21 17.38 11.81 11.72
N GLU A 22 17.56 12.66 10.70
CA GLU A 22 17.55 12.24 9.30
C GLU A 22 18.71 11.27 9.02
N LEU A 23 19.94 11.62 9.45
CA LEU A 23 21.11 10.73 9.28
C LEU A 23 20.95 9.38 10.00
N GLN A 24 20.24 9.31 11.12
CA GLN A 24 19.96 8.06 11.84
C GLN A 24 19.03 7.10 11.08
N GLY A 25 18.23 7.61 10.14
CA GLY A 25 17.33 6.80 9.31
C GLY A 25 17.94 6.36 7.98
N LEU A 26 19.15 6.80 7.63
CA LEU A 26 19.75 6.50 6.32
C LEU A 26 20.15 5.03 6.23
N ASN A 27 19.63 4.35 5.23
CA ASN A 27 19.98 2.98 4.90
C ASN A 27 20.57 2.91 3.49
N VAL A 28 21.45 1.94 3.30
CA VAL A 28 22.15 1.67 2.05
C VAL A 28 22.04 0.19 1.72
N SER A 29 21.78 -0.13 0.46
CA SER A 29 21.82 -1.52 -0.02
C SER A 29 22.35 -1.60 -1.42
N LEU A 30 23.11 -2.66 -1.67
CA LEU A 30 23.51 -3.09 -2.99
C LEU A 30 22.66 -4.32 -3.33
N VAL A 31 21.84 -4.20 -4.35
CA VAL A 31 20.94 -5.27 -4.80
C VAL A 31 21.21 -5.63 -6.25
N SER A 32 20.90 -6.87 -6.63
CA SER A 32 20.81 -7.22 -8.04
C SER A 32 19.70 -6.40 -8.70
N GLY A 33 19.93 -5.98 -9.93
CA GLY A 33 18.91 -5.38 -10.76
C GLY A 33 17.90 -6.42 -11.24
N ALA A 34 16.90 -5.93 -11.94
CA ALA A 34 15.86 -6.73 -12.55
C ALA A 34 15.35 -6.09 -13.84
N ASN A 35 14.53 -6.86 -14.58
CA ASN A 35 13.74 -6.31 -15.68
C ASN A 35 12.83 -5.18 -15.18
N ALA A 36 12.39 -4.33 -16.11
CA ALA A 36 11.45 -3.26 -15.81
C ALA A 36 10.20 -3.79 -15.08
N ASN A 37 9.74 -3.04 -14.08
CA ASN A 37 8.56 -3.32 -13.24
C ASN A 37 8.60 -4.68 -12.52
N THR A 38 9.78 -5.25 -12.35
CA THR A 38 9.98 -6.44 -11.52
C THR A 38 10.46 -6.01 -10.14
N LYS A 39 9.84 -6.57 -9.10
CA LYS A 39 10.21 -6.30 -7.71
C LYS A 39 11.65 -6.76 -7.44
N ILE A 40 12.41 -5.89 -6.80
CA ILE A 40 13.75 -6.15 -6.25
C ILE A 40 13.61 -6.09 -4.73
N ASP A 41 13.85 -7.23 -4.08
CA ASP A 41 13.67 -7.34 -2.64
C ASP A 41 14.72 -6.53 -1.88
N ILE A 42 14.23 -5.70 -0.96
CA ILE A 42 15.03 -5.00 0.06
C ILE A 42 14.27 -5.22 1.37
N ALA A 43 14.64 -6.26 2.13
CA ALA A 43 13.82 -6.74 3.24
C ALA A 43 13.47 -5.67 4.30
N ALA A 44 14.30 -4.65 4.45
CA ALA A 44 14.12 -3.57 5.42
C ALA A 44 13.28 -2.38 4.91
N ILE A 45 13.08 -2.21 3.59
CA ILE A 45 12.34 -1.05 3.08
C ILE A 45 10.83 -1.23 3.27
N ARG A 46 10.11 -0.17 3.61
CA ARG A 46 8.65 -0.15 3.79
C ARG A 46 8.01 0.89 2.90
N SER A 47 6.71 0.74 2.62
CA SER A 47 5.95 1.61 1.71
C SER A 47 5.98 3.11 2.08
N ASP A 48 6.20 3.42 3.36
CA ASP A 48 6.24 4.80 3.88
C ASP A 48 7.64 5.43 3.81
N ASP A 49 8.67 4.62 3.53
CA ASP A 49 10.05 5.07 3.41
C ASP A 49 10.23 6.00 2.21
N THR A 50 11.44 6.52 2.02
CA THR A 50 11.74 7.34 0.84
C THR A 50 13.08 7.00 0.27
N VAL A 51 13.08 6.60 -1.00
CA VAL A 51 14.30 6.46 -1.79
C VAL A 51 14.83 7.86 -2.09
N ILE A 52 16.08 8.09 -1.71
CA ILE A 52 16.77 9.37 -1.87
C ILE A 52 17.65 9.35 -3.10
N SER A 53 18.26 8.20 -3.37
CA SER A 53 18.97 7.98 -4.62
C SER A 53 19.02 6.50 -4.96
N ALA A 54 19.01 6.19 -6.25
CA ALA A 54 19.32 4.88 -6.76
C ALA A 54 20.24 5.01 -7.98
N VAL A 55 21.37 4.32 -7.94
CA VAL A 55 22.36 4.32 -9.03
C VAL A 55 22.41 2.92 -9.64
N ASN A 56 22.11 2.81 -10.93
CA ASN A 56 22.31 1.59 -11.70
C ASN A 56 23.78 1.49 -12.13
N ASN A 57 24.37 0.34 -11.90
CA ASN A 57 25.69 -0.04 -12.37
C ASN A 57 25.55 -1.06 -13.50
N ASP A 58 25.47 -0.56 -14.73
CA ASP A 58 25.46 -1.38 -15.95
C ASP A 58 26.90 -1.62 -16.40
N ALA A 59 27.47 -2.75 -15.95
CA ALA A 59 28.81 -3.20 -16.30
C ALA A 59 29.92 -2.13 -16.12
N GLY A 60 29.81 -1.30 -15.07
CA GLY A 60 30.76 -0.22 -14.76
C GLY A 60 30.29 1.18 -15.19
N THR A 61 29.19 1.28 -15.93
CA THR A 61 28.53 2.56 -16.23
C THR A 61 27.54 2.89 -15.12
N LEU A 62 27.82 3.97 -14.39
CA LEU A 62 26.94 4.44 -13.32
C LEU A 62 25.93 5.44 -13.88
N THR A 63 24.64 5.13 -13.73
CA THR A 63 23.54 5.99 -14.16
C THR A 63 22.58 6.21 -12.98
N ASP A 64 22.21 7.47 -12.74
CA ASP A 64 21.15 7.79 -11.78
C ASP A 64 19.79 7.36 -12.34
N VAL A 65 19.09 6.50 -11.62
CA VAL A 65 17.76 5.98 -11.95
C VAL A 65 16.74 6.31 -10.85
N THR A 66 17.05 7.24 -9.95
CA THR A 66 16.20 7.56 -8.79
C THR A 66 14.75 7.88 -9.19
N SER A 67 14.55 8.61 -10.29
CA SER A 67 13.22 8.99 -10.77
C SER A 67 12.40 7.84 -11.33
N THR A 68 13.01 6.69 -11.62
CA THR A 68 12.31 5.49 -12.10
C THR A 68 11.98 4.53 -10.97
N ILE A 69 12.52 4.74 -9.76
CA ILE A 69 12.31 3.88 -8.62
C ILE A 69 10.99 4.19 -7.92
N THR A 70 10.21 3.13 -7.66
CA THR A 70 9.05 3.16 -6.78
C THR A 70 9.21 2.09 -5.71
N ILE A 71 8.75 2.38 -4.49
CA ILE A 71 8.66 1.38 -3.42
C ILE A 71 7.38 0.58 -3.66
N ASN A 72 7.48 -0.75 -3.62
CA ASN A 72 6.32 -1.60 -3.79
C ASN A 72 5.37 -1.48 -2.59
N ALA A 73 4.06 -1.45 -2.86
CA ALA A 73 3.06 -1.64 -1.83
C ALA A 73 3.20 -3.04 -1.22
N LEU A 74 3.03 -3.13 0.11
CA LEU A 74 3.13 -4.40 0.86
C LEU A 74 1.78 -4.94 1.28
N ASN A 75 0.75 -4.10 1.21
CA ASN A 75 -0.62 -4.42 1.54
C ASN A 75 -1.28 -5.16 0.37
N ALA A 76 -2.01 -6.22 0.69
CA ALA A 76 -2.79 -6.96 -0.30
C ALA A 76 -3.94 -6.10 -0.82
N ALA A 77 -4.31 -6.26 -2.09
CA ALA A 77 -5.43 -5.57 -2.69
C ALA A 77 -6.24 -6.48 -3.62
N GLY A 78 -7.48 -6.09 -3.86
CA GLY A 78 -8.41 -6.76 -4.76
C GLY A 78 -9.55 -5.82 -5.11
N THR A 79 -10.38 -6.20 -6.08
CA THR A 79 -11.48 -5.34 -6.52
C THR A 79 -12.83 -6.04 -6.53
N LEU A 80 -13.88 -5.26 -6.29
CA LEU A 80 -15.26 -5.59 -6.62
C LEU A 80 -15.72 -4.66 -7.73
N THR A 81 -16.15 -5.21 -8.86
CA THR A 81 -16.68 -4.42 -9.99
C THR A 81 -18.19 -4.54 -10.00
N ALA A 82 -18.89 -3.42 -9.80
CA ALA A 82 -20.34 -3.35 -9.92
C ALA A 82 -20.73 -3.08 -11.38
N VAL A 83 -21.64 -3.89 -11.91
CA VAL A 83 -22.21 -3.78 -13.25
C VAL A 83 -23.71 -4.02 -13.13
N SER A 84 -24.46 -2.93 -13.12
CA SER A 84 -25.92 -2.94 -12.94
C SER A 84 -26.35 -3.69 -11.68
N ALA A 85 -25.65 -3.48 -10.56
CA ALA A 85 -26.02 -4.08 -9.29
C ALA A 85 -27.35 -3.51 -8.78
N VAL A 86 -28.18 -4.39 -8.24
CA VAL A 86 -29.59 -4.13 -7.92
C VAL A 86 -29.90 -4.45 -6.47
N ASP A 87 -31.12 -4.10 -6.04
CA ASP A 87 -31.67 -4.50 -4.75
C ASP A 87 -31.51 -6.01 -4.53
N THR A 88 -31.19 -6.40 -3.30
CA THR A 88 -30.95 -7.77 -2.84
C THR A 88 -29.63 -8.42 -3.26
N ASP A 89 -28.85 -7.80 -4.16
CA ASP A 89 -27.49 -8.27 -4.46
C ASP A 89 -26.61 -8.26 -3.19
N VAL A 90 -25.70 -9.23 -3.11
CA VAL A 90 -24.87 -9.50 -1.95
C VAL A 90 -23.41 -9.63 -2.35
N PHE A 91 -22.55 -9.00 -1.57
CA PHE A 91 -21.11 -9.22 -1.64
C PHE A 91 -20.53 -9.41 -0.23
N VAL A 92 -19.32 -9.95 -0.17
CA VAL A 92 -18.61 -10.26 1.06
C VAL A 92 -17.23 -9.61 1.02
N VAL A 93 -16.86 -8.94 2.11
CA VAL A 93 -15.51 -8.42 2.34
C VAL A 93 -15.11 -8.78 3.77
N ASN A 94 -13.93 -9.36 3.94
CA ASN A 94 -13.41 -9.74 5.26
C ASN A 94 -14.40 -10.62 6.06
N GLY A 95 -15.09 -11.55 5.37
CA GLY A 95 -16.12 -12.41 5.97
C GLY A 95 -17.43 -11.72 6.34
N VAL A 96 -17.55 -10.41 6.12
CA VAL A 96 -18.76 -9.62 6.39
C VAL A 96 -19.62 -9.56 5.15
N THR A 97 -20.89 -9.91 5.28
CA THR A 97 -21.87 -9.85 4.21
C THR A 97 -22.52 -8.47 4.13
N TYR A 98 -22.48 -7.87 2.95
CA TYR A 98 -23.12 -6.60 2.62
C TYR A 98 -24.27 -6.87 1.66
N THR A 99 -25.42 -6.24 1.89
CA THR A 99 -26.61 -6.41 1.07
C THR A 99 -27.01 -5.07 0.45
N ILE A 100 -27.17 -5.04 -0.86
CA ILE A 100 -27.69 -3.87 -1.57
C ILE A 100 -29.18 -3.74 -1.29
N SER A 101 -29.60 -2.54 -0.88
CA SER A 101 -30.98 -2.23 -0.53
C SER A 101 -31.43 -0.90 -1.12
N THR A 102 -32.65 -0.89 -1.64
CA THR A 102 -33.37 0.32 -2.10
C THR A 102 -33.78 1.24 -0.96
N ALA A 103 -34.04 0.70 0.24
CA ALA A 103 -34.39 1.49 1.40
C ALA A 103 -33.18 2.26 1.96
N GLY A 104 -31.97 1.70 1.81
CA GLY A 104 -30.82 2.06 2.62
C GLY A 104 -31.05 1.67 4.09
N GLY A 105 -30.00 1.23 4.79
CA GLY A 105 -30.11 0.83 6.18
C GLY A 105 -29.40 1.79 7.14
N ASP A 106 -29.82 1.79 8.40
CA ASP A 106 -29.07 2.40 9.51
C ASP A 106 -27.79 1.59 9.86
N LYS A 107 -27.52 0.49 9.15
CA LYS A 107 -26.42 -0.44 9.40
C LYS A 107 -25.38 -0.34 8.30
N TYR A 108 -24.12 -0.40 8.68
CA TYR A 108 -22.99 -0.39 7.75
C TYR A 108 -22.88 -1.62 6.83
N THR A 109 -23.75 -2.62 6.99
CA THR A 109 -23.85 -3.80 6.11
C THR A 109 -24.98 -3.67 5.06
N GLU A 110 -25.76 -2.59 5.10
CA GLU A 110 -26.82 -2.32 4.14
C GLU A 110 -26.36 -1.20 3.19
N VAL A 111 -26.17 -1.53 1.92
CA VAL A 111 -25.62 -0.64 0.90
C VAL A 111 -26.75 -0.02 0.11
N GLN A 112 -26.88 1.30 0.13
CA GLN A 112 -27.91 1.96 -0.67
C GLN A 112 -27.66 1.76 -2.17
N VAL A 113 -28.69 1.34 -2.90
CA VAL A 113 -28.64 1.20 -4.36
C VAL A 113 -28.23 2.52 -5.03
N GLY A 114 -27.22 2.45 -5.90
CA GLY A 114 -26.76 3.59 -6.71
C GLY A 114 -27.63 3.83 -7.94
N GLY A 115 -27.67 5.08 -8.42
CA GLY A 115 -28.35 5.42 -9.68
C GLY A 115 -27.60 4.97 -10.94
N ASP A 116 -26.31 4.68 -10.80
CA ASP A 116 -25.43 4.09 -11.81
C ASP A 116 -24.31 3.31 -11.11
N ASP A 117 -23.47 2.61 -11.88
CA ASP A 117 -22.37 1.79 -11.36
C ASP A 117 -21.35 2.59 -10.54
N THR A 118 -21.10 3.85 -10.91
CA THR A 118 -20.14 4.71 -10.19
C THR A 118 -20.67 5.13 -8.82
N ILE A 119 -21.94 5.53 -8.76
CA ILE A 119 -22.62 5.84 -7.51
C ILE A 119 -22.73 4.58 -6.65
N MET A 120 -23.01 3.43 -7.25
CA MET A 120 -23.07 2.15 -6.54
C MET A 120 -21.73 1.82 -5.86
N ALA A 121 -20.63 1.90 -6.60
CA ALA A 121 -19.30 1.66 -6.04
C ALA A 121 -18.98 2.63 -4.89
N ALA A 122 -19.40 3.89 -4.99
CA ALA A 122 -19.24 4.86 -3.90
C ALA A 122 -20.07 4.47 -2.66
N SER A 123 -21.31 4.02 -2.83
CA SER A 123 -22.15 3.50 -1.74
C SER A 123 -21.51 2.28 -1.07
N MET A 124 -20.96 1.35 -1.85
CA MET A 124 -20.25 0.18 -1.33
C MET A 124 -19.03 0.59 -0.49
N VAL A 125 -18.23 1.54 -0.96
CA VAL A 125 -17.08 2.09 -0.21
C VAL A 125 -17.53 2.68 1.11
N ALA A 126 -18.60 3.48 1.11
CA ALA A 126 -19.11 4.12 2.32
C ALA A 126 -19.55 3.08 3.37
N ALA A 127 -20.24 2.02 2.94
CA ALA A 127 -20.65 0.92 3.80
C ALA A 127 -19.46 0.15 4.38
N ILE A 128 -18.51 -0.25 3.53
CA ILE A 128 -17.31 -1.00 3.95
C ILE A 128 -16.50 -0.19 4.96
N ASN A 129 -16.13 1.06 4.61
CA ASN A 129 -15.34 1.90 5.52
C ASN A 129 -16.12 2.28 6.79
N GLY A 130 -17.46 2.40 6.70
CA GLY A 130 -18.32 2.61 7.85
C GLY A 130 -18.31 1.42 8.82
N TYR A 131 -18.35 0.20 8.28
CA TYR A 131 -18.27 -1.02 9.09
C TYR A 131 -16.91 -1.15 9.77
N GLU A 132 -15.83 -1.02 8.99
CA GLU A 132 -14.45 -1.18 9.49
C GLU A 132 -14.09 -0.12 10.53
N GLY A 133 -14.64 1.09 10.41
CA GLY A 133 -14.41 2.18 11.37
C GLY A 133 -15.27 2.15 12.64
N SER A 134 -16.33 1.35 12.68
CA SER A 134 -17.32 1.36 13.79
C SER A 134 -17.36 0.07 14.62
N HIS A 135 -16.79 -1.02 14.13
CA HIS A 135 -16.82 -2.31 14.79
C HIS A 135 -15.47 -2.67 15.40
N ASP A 136 -15.43 -2.88 16.72
CA ASP A 136 -14.21 -3.29 17.43
C ASP A 136 -13.64 -4.58 16.81
N GLY A 137 -12.41 -4.51 16.32
CA GLY A 137 -11.71 -5.64 15.70
C GLY A 137 -11.97 -5.85 14.21
N ALA A 138 -12.78 -5.01 13.57
CA ALA A 138 -12.99 -5.01 12.12
C ALA A 138 -12.12 -3.98 11.39
N ASP A 139 -10.97 -3.56 11.91
CA ASP A 139 -10.11 -2.58 11.23
C ASP A 139 -9.12 -3.26 10.27
N ALA A 140 -9.62 -4.07 9.34
CA ALA A 140 -8.81 -4.98 8.53
C ALA A 140 -8.57 -4.48 7.10
N VAL A 141 -9.45 -3.64 6.55
CA VAL A 141 -9.36 -3.11 5.19
C VAL A 141 -9.71 -1.62 5.09
N VAL A 142 -9.36 -1.03 3.96
CA VAL A 142 -9.87 0.25 3.49
C VAL A 142 -10.35 0.10 2.04
N ALA A 143 -11.47 0.73 1.73
CA ALA A 143 -12.07 0.71 0.39
C ALA A 143 -11.96 2.10 -0.28
N THR A 144 -11.74 2.09 -1.58
CA THR A 144 -11.84 3.27 -2.46
C THR A 144 -12.57 2.87 -3.74
N SER A 145 -13.08 3.83 -4.52
CA SER A 145 -13.79 3.51 -5.77
C SER A 145 -13.44 4.44 -6.92
N ALA A 146 -13.45 3.90 -8.14
CA ALA A 146 -13.40 4.65 -9.38
C ALA A 146 -14.17 3.91 -10.49
N LEU A 147 -15.04 4.63 -11.22
CA LEU A 147 -15.73 4.13 -12.42
C LEU A 147 -16.44 2.76 -12.23
N GLY A 148 -17.15 2.58 -11.12
CA GLY A 148 -17.85 1.31 -10.83
C GLY A 148 -16.99 0.20 -10.23
N VAL A 149 -15.68 0.43 -10.07
CA VAL A 149 -14.76 -0.49 -9.41
C VAL A 149 -14.50 -0.02 -7.99
N VAL A 150 -14.67 -0.92 -7.03
CA VAL A 150 -14.27 -0.74 -5.63
C VAL A 150 -12.95 -1.46 -5.41
N THR A 151 -11.89 -0.73 -5.07
CA THR A 151 -10.60 -1.28 -4.66
C THR A 151 -10.57 -1.45 -3.15
N ILE A 152 -10.38 -2.68 -2.70
CA ILE A 152 -10.19 -3.05 -1.29
C ILE A 152 -8.70 -3.25 -1.05
N THR A 153 -8.17 -2.64 0.01
CA THR A 153 -6.76 -2.77 0.41
C THR A 153 -6.67 -3.18 1.87
N ALA A 154 -5.86 -4.19 2.16
CA ALA A 154 -5.65 -4.68 3.52
C ALA A 154 -4.92 -3.64 4.40
N LYS A 155 -5.37 -3.51 5.65
CA LYS A 155 -4.70 -2.89 6.81
C LYS A 155 -3.30 -3.45 7.03
N VAL A 156 -3.27 -4.77 7.06
CA VAL A 156 -2.09 -5.57 7.40
C VAL A 156 -1.34 -5.93 6.11
N GLN A 157 -0.02 -5.87 6.19
CA GLN A 157 0.88 -6.25 5.10
C GLN A 157 1.02 -7.77 4.99
N GLY A 158 1.51 -8.24 3.84
CA GLY A 158 1.98 -9.61 3.70
C GLY A 158 0.90 -10.69 3.69
N ALA A 159 1.29 -11.90 4.09
CA ALA A 159 0.45 -13.08 3.96
C ALA A 159 -0.86 -12.99 4.75
N ALA A 160 -0.87 -12.25 5.86
CA ALA A 160 -2.08 -12.02 6.64
C ALA A 160 -3.11 -11.18 5.86
N GLY A 161 -2.66 -10.14 5.14
CA GLY A 161 -3.54 -9.36 4.26
C GLY A 161 -4.11 -10.19 3.10
N ASN A 162 -3.32 -11.12 2.57
CA ASN A 162 -3.75 -12.04 1.50
C ASN A 162 -4.83 -13.04 1.95
N ALA A 163 -5.05 -13.21 3.25
CA ALA A 163 -6.08 -14.11 3.77
C ALA A 163 -7.48 -13.45 3.85
N ILE A 164 -7.56 -12.13 3.65
CA ILE A 164 -8.83 -11.39 3.69
C ILE A 164 -9.68 -11.78 2.47
N THR A 165 -10.90 -12.23 2.71
CA THR A 165 -11.80 -12.69 1.65
C THR A 165 -12.49 -11.53 0.94
N ILE A 166 -12.67 -11.68 -0.37
CA ILE A 166 -13.57 -10.87 -1.18
C ILE A 166 -14.39 -11.80 -2.07
N ALA A 167 -15.71 -11.64 -2.09
CA ALA A 167 -16.57 -12.49 -2.89
C ALA A 167 -17.86 -11.78 -3.27
N SER A 168 -18.49 -12.27 -4.32
CA SER A 168 -19.88 -11.99 -4.67
C SER A 168 -20.50 -13.28 -5.19
N VAL A 169 -21.76 -13.52 -4.85
CA VAL A 169 -22.55 -14.62 -5.43
C VAL A 169 -23.40 -14.14 -6.60
N ASP A 170 -23.55 -12.83 -6.76
CA ASP A 170 -24.38 -12.20 -7.76
C ASP A 170 -23.57 -11.81 -8.99
N SER A 171 -24.13 -12.06 -10.19
CA SER A 171 -23.45 -11.83 -11.46
C SER A 171 -23.19 -10.36 -11.81
N THR A 172 -23.89 -9.46 -11.12
CA THR A 172 -23.79 -8.00 -11.25
C THR A 172 -22.65 -7.40 -10.43
N ILE A 173 -22.01 -8.19 -9.56
CA ILE A 173 -20.83 -7.77 -8.80
C ILE A 173 -19.75 -8.83 -8.99
N THR A 174 -18.62 -8.46 -9.58
CA THR A 174 -17.52 -9.39 -9.83
C THR A 174 -16.34 -9.11 -8.92
N ALA A 175 -15.94 -10.10 -8.12
CA ALA A 175 -14.68 -10.05 -7.37
C ALA A 175 -13.49 -10.43 -8.25
N SER A 176 -12.35 -9.75 -8.09
CA SER A 176 -11.13 -10.04 -8.85
C SER A 176 -10.52 -11.40 -8.51
N ALA A 177 -10.71 -11.86 -7.28
CA ALA A 177 -10.22 -13.12 -6.73
C ALA A 177 -11.09 -13.53 -5.52
N ALA A 178 -10.83 -14.68 -4.91
CA ALA A 178 -11.52 -15.12 -3.68
C ALA A 178 -10.96 -14.46 -2.41
N THR A 179 -9.73 -13.97 -2.48
CA THR A 179 -9.04 -13.24 -1.41
C THR A 179 -8.28 -12.07 -2.02
N LEU A 180 -7.84 -11.13 -1.17
CA LEU A 180 -6.91 -10.10 -1.62
C LEU A 180 -5.58 -10.72 -2.07
N GLU A 181 -4.90 -10.08 -3.01
CA GLU A 181 -3.67 -10.60 -3.63
C GLU A 181 -2.53 -9.58 -3.52
N ASN A 182 -1.31 -10.04 -3.84
CA ASN A 182 -0.09 -9.23 -3.96
C ASN A 182 0.44 -8.59 -2.66
N GLY A 183 -0.08 -8.97 -1.49
CA GLY A 183 0.54 -8.61 -0.21
C GLY A 183 1.89 -9.32 -0.03
N SER A 184 2.89 -8.61 0.50
CA SER A 184 4.24 -9.15 0.71
C SER A 184 4.80 -8.78 2.08
N ASP A 185 5.39 -9.75 2.79
CA ASP A 185 6.11 -9.52 4.05
C ASP A 185 7.51 -8.92 3.83
N THR A 186 8.01 -9.02 2.59
CA THR A 186 9.33 -8.53 2.21
C THR A 186 9.19 -7.19 1.51
N GLY A 187 9.88 -6.18 2.02
CA GLY A 187 10.05 -4.90 1.35
C GLY A 187 10.62 -5.03 -0.06
N GLY A 188 10.42 -4.02 -0.90
CA GLY A 188 11.11 -3.98 -2.18
C GLY A 188 10.85 -2.71 -2.95
N ILE A 189 11.64 -2.57 -4.00
CA ILE A 189 11.51 -1.50 -4.98
C ILE A 189 11.35 -2.09 -6.37
N GLN A 190 10.89 -1.28 -7.30
CA GLN A 190 10.90 -1.60 -8.71
C GLN A 190 11.32 -0.37 -9.51
N SER A 191 11.97 -0.60 -10.65
CA SER A 191 12.32 0.45 -11.62
C SER A 191 11.42 0.35 -12.83
N SER A 192 10.97 1.48 -13.38
CA SER A 192 10.27 1.49 -14.68
C SER A 192 11.16 1.14 -15.87
N GLY A 193 12.48 1.11 -15.70
CA GLY A 193 13.47 0.61 -16.66
C GLY A 193 14.19 -0.65 -16.17
N ALA A 194 14.85 -1.38 -17.07
CA ALA A 194 15.72 -2.49 -16.70
C ALA A 194 16.97 -1.99 -15.95
N THR A 195 17.47 -2.82 -15.03
CA THR A 195 18.63 -2.52 -14.17
C THR A 195 19.48 -3.77 -13.99
N ASP A 196 20.77 -3.60 -13.69
CA ASP A 196 21.74 -4.71 -13.57
C ASP A 196 22.20 -4.91 -12.13
N GLN A 197 22.62 -3.83 -11.48
CA GLN A 197 22.94 -3.77 -10.06
C GLN A 197 22.62 -2.37 -9.55
N LEU A 198 21.91 -2.29 -8.42
CA LEU A 198 21.49 -1.00 -7.86
C LEU A 198 22.16 -0.77 -6.52
N LEU A 199 22.77 0.41 -6.38
CA LEU A 199 23.09 1.00 -5.09
C LEU A 199 21.94 1.94 -4.71
N VAL A 200 21.22 1.59 -3.65
CA VAL A 200 20.01 2.31 -3.21
C VAL A 200 20.27 2.94 -1.85
N HIS A 201 19.93 4.22 -1.73
CA HIS A 201 19.89 4.97 -0.48
C HIS A 201 18.44 5.33 -0.17
N TRP A 202 17.99 5.03 1.05
CA TRP A 202 16.65 5.40 1.48
C TRP A 202 16.63 5.79 2.95
N PHE A 203 15.64 6.60 3.33
CA PHE A 203 15.34 6.87 4.72
C PHE A 203 14.25 5.95 5.22
N ASN A 204 14.54 5.25 6.32
CA ASN A 204 13.52 4.58 7.12
C ASN A 204 12.74 5.66 7.90
N LYS A 205 11.42 5.70 7.70
CA LYS A 205 10.55 6.67 8.39
C LYS A 205 9.83 6.10 9.62
N GLN A 206 10.02 4.81 9.92
CA GLN A 206 9.42 4.15 11.08
C GLN A 206 10.18 4.41 12.38
#